data_AF-A0A2E7R691-F1
#
_entry.id   AF-A0A2E7R691-F1
#
_cell.length_a   1.000
_cell.length_b   1.000
_cell.length_c   1.000
_cell.angle_alpha   90.00
_cell.angle_beta   90.00
_cell.angle_gamma   90.00
#
_symmetry.space_group_name_H-M   'P 1'
#
loop_
_entity.id
_entity.type
_entity.pdbx_description
1 polymer ?
#
loop_
_entity_poly.entity_id
_entity_poly.type
_entity_poly.pdbx_seq_one_letter_code
_entity_poly.pdbx_strand_id
1 'polypeptide(L)'
;MNYVYSSNNKINSNQPSPYTKKSIDYVLSTTKENLNQWVTVKVNVKEHFKKFHDLNVNDIEGVAIMTDTDNSKRPAIAYYQNIYFSSE
;
A
#
# COMPACT_ATOMS: atom_id res chain seq x y z
N MET A 1 -4.36 -5.71 5.02
CA MET A 1 -3.32 -4.67 4.85
C MET A 1 -3.54 -3.95 3.54
N ASN A 2 -3.44 -2.62 3.56
CA ASN A 2 -3.41 -1.79 2.35
C ASN A 2 -2.04 -1.12 2.25
N TYR A 3 -1.43 -1.18 1.07
CA TYR A 3 -0.17 -0.51 0.79
C TYR A 3 -0.47 0.68 -0.12
N VAL A 4 -0.18 1.88 0.37
CA VAL A 4 -0.65 3.11 -0.29
C VAL A 4 0.51 3.96 -0.80
N TYR A 5 0.25 4.59 -1.94
CA TYR A 5 1.10 5.61 -2.53
C TYR A 5 0.43 6.94 -2.21
N SER A 6 0.98 7.68 -1.24
CA SER A 6 0.31 8.85 -0.69
C SER A 6 0.71 10.14 -1.41
N SER A 7 -0.21 11.08 -1.52
CA SER A 7 0.12 12.45 -1.93
C SER A 7 0.57 13.34 -0.76
N ASN A 8 0.24 12.95 0.47
CA ASN A 8 0.31 13.82 1.64
C ASN A 8 1.11 13.23 2.81
N ASN A 9 1.14 11.92 2.95
CA ASN A 9 1.76 11.27 4.10
C ASN A 9 3.21 10.88 3.83
N LYS A 10 3.98 10.72 4.91
CA LYS A 10 5.40 10.32 4.84
C LYS A 10 5.51 8.81 4.64
N ILE A 11 6.58 8.36 3.99
CA ILE A 11 6.91 6.93 3.88
C ILE A 11 7.02 6.33 5.29
N ASN A 12 6.63 5.05 5.43
CA ASN A 12 6.59 4.28 6.69
C ASN A 12 5.56 4.75 7.74
N SER A 13 4.81 5.83 7.47
CA SER A 13 3.63 6.15 8.27
C SER A 13 2.52 5.15 8.01
N ASN A 14 1.68 4.93 9.01
CA ASN A 14 0.54 4.03 8.94
C ASN A 14 -0.58 4.54 9.81
N GLN A 15 -1.81 4.20 9.43
CA GLN A 15 -3.02 4.55 10.14
C GLN A 15 -4.11 3.52 9.87
N PRO A 16 -5.03 3.29 10.82
CA PRO A 16 -6.26 2.57 10.52
C PRO A 16 -7.03 3.29 9.41
N SER A 17 -7.67 2.51 8.53
CA SER A 17 -8.52 3.09 7.49
C SER A 17 -9.68 3.87 8.13
N PRO A 18 -10.08 5.02 7.55
CA PRO A 18 -11.22 5.79 8.05
C PRO A 18 -12.55 5.03 7.96
N TYR A 19 -12.65 4.01 7.10
CA TYR A 19 -13.87 3.24 6.87
C TYR A 19 -13.93 1.95 7.67
N THR A 20 -12.79 1.39 8.09
CA THR A 20 -12.75 0.20 8.94
C THR A 20 -11.47 0.13 9.76
N LYS A 21 -11.60 -0.16 11.06
CA LYS A 21 -10.46 -0.38 11.95
C LYS A 21 -9.71 -1.70 11.67
N LYS A 22 -10.27 -2.58 10.83
CA LYS A 22 -9.67 -3.87 10.49
C LYS A 22 -8.60 -3.77 9.41
N SER A 23 -8.53 -2.68 8.65
CA SER A 23 -7.47 -2.46 7.68
C SER A 23 -6.55 -1.34 8.14
N ILE A 24 -5.25 -1.55 7.95
CA ILE A 24 -4.23 -0.54 8.14
C ILE A 24 -3.75 -0.10 6.75
N ASP A 25 -3.72 1.21 6.54
CA ASP A 25 -3.11 1.84 5.38
C ASP A 25 -1.66 2.15 5.72
N TYR A 26 -0.72 1.51 5.02
CA TYR A 26 0.72 1.67 5.22
C TYR A 26 1.34 2.36 4.01
N VAL A 27 2.04 3.47 4.23
CA VAL A 27 2.60 4.29 3.13
C VAL A 27 3.92 3.71 2.64
N LEU A 28 3.92 3.12 1.45
CA LEU A 28 5.13 2.59 0.79
C LEU A 28 5.89 3.66 0.02
N SER A 29 5.19 4.63 -0.56
CA SER A 29 5.80 5.71 -1.32
C SER A 29 4.94 6.98 -1.23
N THR A 30 5.54 8.12 -1.56
CA THR A 30 4.87 9.41 -1.52
C THR A 30 5.27 10.30 -2.69
N THR A 31 4.31 11.04 -3.23
CA THR A 31 4.58 12.03 -4.27
C THR A 31 5.31 13.26 -3.73
N LYS A 32 5.43 13.42 -2.40
CA LYS A 32 6.28 14.45 -1.79
C LYS A 32 7.76 14.24 -2.09
N GLU A 33 8.17 12.99 -2.31
CA GLU A 33 9.54 12.60 -2.60
C GLU A 33 9.69 12.21 -4.08
N ASN A 34 8.75 11.44 -4.63
CA ASN A 34 8.84 10.87 -5.98
C ASN A 34 7.61 11.21 -6.84
N LEU A 35 7.44 12.48 -7.22
CA LEU A 35 6.36 12.90 -8.12
C LEU A 35 6.72 12.59 -9.59
N ASN A 36 5.81 11.93 -10.33
CA ASN A 36 5.97 11.57 -11.75
C ASN A 36 7.21 10.72 -12.05
N GLN A 37 7.62 9.90 -11.10
CA GLN A 37 8.75 9.00 -11.24
C GLN A 37 8.31 7.54 -11.15
N TRP A 38 9.00 6.67 -11.89
CA TRP A 38 8.85 5.23 -11.69
C TRP A 38 9.50 4.85 -10.36
N VAL A 39 8.75 4.20 -9.48
CA VAL A 39 9.24 3.79 -8.16
C VAL A 39 9.03 2.29 -7.97
N THR A 40 10.07 1.64 -7.47
CA THR A 40 10.03 0.23 -7.05
C THR A 40 10.03 0.18 -5.53
N VAL A 41 9.10 -0.59 -4.97
CA VAL A 41 8.98 -0.79 -3.52
C VAL A 41 9.00 -2.28 -3.22
N LYS A 42 9.59 -2.65 -2.08
CA LYS A 42 9.59 -4.02 -1.54
C LYS A 42 9.22 -3.95 -0.08
N VAL A 43 8.39 -4.89 0.38
CA VAL A 43 7.98 -4.98 1.78
C VAL A 43 7.80 -6.43 2.18
N ASN A 44 8.14 -6.75 3.43
CA ASN A 44 7.84 -8.06 4.00
C ASN A 44 6.37 -8.08 4.46
N VAL A 45 5.51 -8.67 3.63
CA VAL A 45 4.08 -8.77 3.92
C VAL A 45 3.81 -9.57 5.19
N LYS A 46 4.52 -10.67 5.41
CA LYS A 46 4.35 -11.56 6.58
C LYS A 46 4.64 -10.83 7.89
N GLU A 47 5.76 -10.10 7.94
CA GLU A 47 6.11 -9.28 9.10
C GLU A 47 5.09 -8.18 9.36
N HIS A 48 4.57 -7.54 8.31
CA HIS A 48 3.55 -6.50 8.46
C HIS A 48 2.22 -7.06 8.99
N PHE A 49 1.75 -8.20 8.50
CA PHE A 49 0.56 -8.85 9.06
C PHE A 49 0.75 -9.22 10.52
N LYS A 50 1.93 -9.74 10.90
CA LYS A 50 2.24 -10.03 12.30
C LYS A 50 2.27 -8.76 13.15
N LYS A 51 2.92 -7.69 12.67
CA LYS A 51 3.05 -6.43 13.39
C LYS A 51 1.73 -5.71 13.61
N PHE A 52 0.91 -5.61 12.56
CA PHE A 52 -0.28 -4.75 12.56
C PHE A 52 -1.57 -5.48 12.91
N HIS A 53 -1.61 -6.80 12.75
CA HIS A 53 -2.79 -7.62 13.01
C HIS A 53 -2.54 -8.77 14.00
N ASP A 54 -1.30 -8.96 14.48
CA ASP A 54 -0.89 -10.12 15.27
C ASP A 54 -1.12 -11.48 14.58
N LEU A 55 -1.19 -11.48 13.24
CA LEU A 55 -1.50 -12.66 12.43
C LEU A 55 -0.24 -13.29 11.85
N ASN A 56 -0.07 -14.59 12.07
CA ASN A 56 0.94 -15.39 11.37
C ASN A 56 0.35 -15.87 10.05
N VAL A 57 0.67 -15.16 8.96
CA VAL A 57 0.21 -15.50 7.61
C VAL A 57 1.23 -16.40 6.91
N ASN A 58 0.76 -17.52 6.35
CA ASN A 58 1.57 -18.43 5.54
C ASN A 58 1.12 -18.45 4.07
N ASP A 59 -0.14 -18.14 3.81
CA ASP A 59 -0.75 -18.17 2.49
C ASP A 59 -1.48 -16.85 2.21
N ILE A 60 -1.42 -16.38 0.97
CA ILE A 60 -2.16 -15.20 0.48
C ILE A 60 -2.88 -15.63 -0.80
N GLU A 61 -4.20 -15.47 -0.81
CA GLU A 61 -5.04 -15.93 -1.93
C GLU A 61 -5.05 -14.96 -3.11
N GLY A 62 -4.66 -13.69 -2.91
CA GLY A 62 -4.64 -12.72 -3.99
C GLY A 62 -4.09 -11.35 -3.63
N VAL A 63 -3.89 -10.55 -4.67
CA VAL A 63 -3.51 -9.14 -4.60
C VAL A 63 -4.51 -8.34 -5.41
N ALA A 64 -4.96 -7.21 -4.85
CA ALA A 64 -5.80 -6.25 -5.54
C ALA A 64 -5.04 -4.93 -5.70
N ILE A 65 -5.20 -4.30 -6.86
CA ILE A 65 -4.61 -3.00 -7.17
C ILE A 65 -5.77 -2.07 -7.48
N MET A 66 -5.76 -0.91 -6.83
CA MET A 66 -6.77 0.12 -7.06
C MET A 66 -6.11 1.49 -7.12
N THR A 67 -6.65 2.36 -7.97
CA THR A 67 -6.38 3.79 -7.95
C THR A 67 -7.62 4.46 -7.37
N ASP A 68 -7.49 5.00 -6.17
CA ASP A 68 -8.61 5.69 -5.52
C ASP A 68 -8.70 7.15 -6.02
N THR A 69 -9.88 7.49 -6.53
CA THR A 69 -10.23 8.85 -6.96
C THR A 69 -11.60 9.30 -6.45
N ASP A 70 -12.30 8.51 -5.64
CA ASP A 70 -13.71 8.76 -5.32
C ASP A 70 -13.91 10.07 -4.53
N ASN A 71 -13.04 10.30 -3.54
CA ASN A 71 -13.07 11.45 -2.65
C ASN A 71 -12.63 12.73 -3.36
N SER A 72 -11.67 12.62 -4.29
CA SER A 72 -11.21 13.77 -5.06
C SER A 72 -12.12 14.09 -6.26
N LYS A 73 -12.84 13.07 -6.77
CA LYS A 73 -13.60 13.09 -8.03
C LYS A 73 -12.78 13.52 -9.24
N ARG A 74 -11.44 13.41 -9.17
CA ARG A 74 -10.53 13.80 -10.25
C ARG A 74 -10.17 12.59 -11.10
N PRO A 75 -9.95 12.77 -12.41
CA PRO A 75 -9.37 11.71 -13.23
C PRO A 75 -7.92 11.44 -12.78
N ALA A 76 -7.52 10.17 -12.82
CA ALA A 76 -6.15 9.74 -12.59
C ALA A 76 -5.73 8.74 -13.68
N ILE A 77 -4.45 8.78 -14.03
CA ILE A 77 -3.81 7.77 -14.87
C ILE A 77 -2.68 7.19 -14.03
N ALA A 78 -2.69 5.87 -13.87
CA ALA A 78 -1.68 5.13 -13.10
C ALA A 78 -1.15 3.96 -13.93
N TYR A 79 0.14 3.68 -13.77
CA TYR A 79 0.84 2.58 -14.43
C TYR A 79 1.42 1.67 -13.36
N TYR A 80 1.34 0.36 -13.59
CA TYR A 80 1.80 -0.66 -12.67
C TYR A 80 2.51 -1.77 -13.45
N GLN A 81 3.59 -2.31 -12.90
CA GLN A 81 4.34 -3.42 -13.50
C GLN A 81 5.03 -4.23 -12.41
N ASN A 82 5.37 -5.49 -12.72
CA ASN A 82 6.21 -6.35 -11.90
C ASN A 82 5.65 -6.51 -10.46
N ILE A 83 4.37 -6.87 -10.36
CA ILE A 83 3.68 -7.09 -9.09
C ILE A 83 3.68 -8.59 -8.80
N TYR A 84 4.46 -9.00 -7.82
CA TYR A 84 4.63 -10.40 -7.47
C TYR A 84 5.02 -10.56 -5.99
N PHE A 85 4.80 -11.75 -5.46
CA PHE A 85 5.38 -12.18 -4.19
C PHE A 85 6.70 -12.90 -4.44
N SER A 86 7.70 -12.67 -3.59
CA SER A 86 8.97 -13.39 -3.58
C SER A 86 9.24 -13.98 -2.20
N SER A 87 10.02 -15.06 -2.16
CA SER A 87 10.56 -15.63 -0.92
C SER A 87 11.83 -14.93 -0.43
N GLU A 88 12.42 -14.07 -1.27
CA GLU A 88 13.56 -13.20 -0.95
C GLU A 88 13.18 -12.02 -0.08
#